data_AF-A0A3S4M4G6-F1
#
_entry.id   AF-A0A3S4M4G6-F1
#
_cell.length_a   1.000
_cell.length_b   1.000
_cell.length_c   1.000
_cell.angle_alpha   90.00
_cell.angle_beta   90.00
_cell.angle_gamma   90.00
#
_symmetry.space_group_name_H-M   'P 1'
#
loop_
_entity.id
_entity.type
_entity.pdbx_description
1 polymer ?
#
loop_
_entity_poly.entity_id
_entity_poly.type
_entity_poly.pdbx_seq_one_letter_code
_entity_poly.pdbx_strand_id
1 'polypeptide(L)'
;MVRYVNGRVNDAANTTKNYINEQINAQNRSLASQRDAINTVKQDVTVSVGKVNKELDEQKDVLRGEIGQAKADAIAQADNNAKVVRGELKQQGDSLRGEIGSAKRDAYARADSNAKAVRGELKQQGDSLRGEIGSVKRDAYARIDNNTEAVRGELSQTSKYLSGKINANQSAASKNSRRLDLHESWQKMAADRMNGLQKQISNNRKEIRESAAQNAALAGLFQPYSVGKFNATAALGGYSDKQAVAVGIGYRFTDNVAGKMAVAAGGDSVSWNTGISLEF
;
A
#
# COMPACT_ATOMS: atom_id res chain seq x y z
N MET A 1 18.37 130.06 -135.36
CA MET A 1 18.74 128.83 -134.64
C MET A 1 18.13 128.70 -133.24
N VAL A 2 18.04 129.75 -132.39
CA VAL A 2 17.54 129.64 -131.00
C VAL A 2 16.02 129.43 -130.85
N ARG A 3 15.16 130.04 -131.70
CA ARG A 3 13.67 129.90 -131.62
C ARG A 3 13.10 128.53 -132.06
N TYR A 4 13.77 127.83 -132.99
CA TYR A 4 13.30 126.53 -133.52
C TYR A 4 13.63 125.34 -132.59
N VAL A 5 14.72 125.46 -131.82
CA VAL A 5 15.07 124.50 -130.77
C VAL A 5 14.20 124.72 -129.51
N ASN A 6 13.91 125.98 -129.14
CA ASN A 6 13.05 126.30 -127.98
C ASN A 6 11.60 125.80 -128.13
N GLY A 7 11.04 125.81 -129.35
CA GLY A 7 9.69 125.30 -129.65
C GLY A 7 9.56 123.78 -129.55
N ARG A 8 10.49 123.02 -130.15
CA ARG A 8 10.50 121.53 -130.04
C ARG A 8 10.84 121.05 -128.63
N VAL A 9 11.69 121.77 -127.90
CA VAL A 9 11.99 121.47 -126.48
C VAL A 9 10.77 121.77 -125.60
N ASN A 10 10.02 122.85 -125.87
CA ASN A 10 8.75 123.12 -125.17
C ASN A 10 7.66 122.07 -125.47
N ASP A 11 7.53 121.61 -126.72
CA ASP A 11 6.56 120.57 -127.08
C ASP A 11 6.95 119.21 -126.48
N ALA A 12 8.24 118.83 -126.52
CA ALA A 12 8.73 117.62 -125.87
C ALA A 12 8.59 117.70 -124.33
N ALA A 13 8.86 118.86 -123.73
CA ALA A 13 8.66 119.08 -122.30
C ALA A 13 7.17 119.02 -121.92
N ASN A 14 6.27 119.60 -122.71
CA ASN A 14 4.82 119.53 -122.49
C ASN A 14 4.27 118.11 -122.69
N THR A 15 4.76 117.38 -123.69
CA THR A 15 4.39 115.98 -123.91
C THR A 15 4.86 115.08 -122.78
N THR A 16 6.10 115.29 -122.30
CA THR A 16 6.67 114.59 -121.15
C THR A 16 5.90 114.92 -119.87
N LYS A 17 5.53 116.20 -119.67
CA LYS A 17 4.72 116.67 -118.53
C LYS A 17 3.31 116.08 -118.55
N ASN A 18 2.69 115.97 -119.72
CA ASN A 18 1.39 115.33 -119.88
C ASN A 18 1.45 113.82 -119.63
N TYR A 19 2.48 113.13 -120.14
CA TYR A 19 2.70 111.71 -119.88
C TYR A 19 2.94 111.43 -118.39
N ILE A 20 3.76 112.27 -117.72
CA ILE A 20 3.98 112.19 -116.27
C ILE A 20 2.66 112.44 -115.51
N ASN A 21 1.86 113.42 -115.92
CA ASN A 21 0.54 113.67 -115.31
C ASN A 21 -0.44 112.51 -115.51
N GLU A 22 -0.46 111.87 -116.67
CA GLU A 22 -1.25 110.66 -116.92
C GLU A 22 -0.79 109.47 -116.06
N GLN A 23 0.53 109.27 -115.93
CA GLN A 23 1.11 108.24 -115.05
C GLN A 23 0.76 108.49 -113.58
N ILE A 24 0.87 109.73 -113.10
CA ILE A 24 0.45 110.11 -111.74
C ILE A 24 -1.05 109.88 -111.54
N ASN A 25 -1.89 110.25 -112.51
CA ASN A 25 -3.33 110.04 -112.45
C ASN A 25 -3.73 108.55 -112.50
N ALA A 26 -2.97 107.72 -113.21
CA ALA A 26 -3.14 106.26 -113.22
C ALA A 26 -2.69 105.65 -111.89
N GLN A 27 -1.56 106.11 -111.33
CA GLN A 27 -1.09 105.71 -110.00
C GLN A 27 -2.08 106.10 -108.89
N ASN A 28 -2.65 107.31 -108.94
CA ASN A 28 -3.66 107.77 -107.97
C ASN A 28 -4.96 106.96 -108.05
N ARG A 29 -5.42 106.61 -109.26
CA ARG A 29 -6.57 105.70 -109.45
C ARG A 29 -6.27 104.29 -108.92
N SER A 30 -5.06 103.78 -109.13
CA SER A 30 -4.61 102.49 -108.60
C SER A 30 -4.54 102.48 -107.07
N LEU A 31 -3.97 103.53 -106.46
CA LEU A 31 -3.91 103.69 -105.00
C LEU A 31 -5.30 103.80 -104.37
N ALA A 32 -6.24 104.49 -105.02
CA ALA A 32 -7.64 104.55 -104.56
C ALA A 32 -8.29 103.16 -104.57
N SER A 33 -8.15 102.41 -105.67
CA SER A 33 -8.63 101.03 -105.79
C SER A 33 -8.00 100.08 -104.75
N GLN A 34 -6.68 100.20 -104.52
CA GLN A 34 -6.00 99.44 -103.46
C GLN A 34 -6.54 99.79 -102.06
N ARG A 35 -6.84 101.07 -101.80
CA ARG A 35 -7.43 101.51 -100.53
C ARG A 35 -8.82 100.91 -100.30
N ASP A 36 -9.65 100.85 -101.34
CA ASP A 36 -10.98 100.24 -101.28
C ASP A 36 -10.91 98.73 -101.07
N ALA A 37 -9.97 98.05 -101.73
CA ALA A 37 -9.69 96.63 -101.51
C ALA A 37 -9.24 96.37 -100.07
N ILE A 38 -8.32 97.18 -99.53
CA ILE A 38 -7.87 97.09 -98.13
C ILE A 38 -9.04 97.32 -97.16
N ASN A 39 -9.92 98.29 -97.43
CA ASN A 39 -11.10 98.53 -96.61
C ASN A 39 -12.07 97.35 -96.63
N THR A 40 -12.27 96.73 -97.79
CA THR A 40 -13.10 95.52 -97.95
C THR A 40 -12.51 94.36 -97.16
N VAL A 41 -11.21 94.07 -97.33
CA VAL A 41 -10.53 93.02 -96.55
C VAL A 41 -10.61 93.29 -95.05
N LYS A 42 -10.44 94.54 -94.61
CA LYS A 42 -10.55 94.91 -93.19
C LYS A 42 -11.96 94.61 -92.65
N GLN A 43 -12.99 94.89 -93.43
CA GLN A 43 -14.37 94.59 -93.07
C GLN A 43 -14.62 93.08 -93.01
N ASP A 44 -14.16 92.31 -94.00
CA ASP A 44 -14.29 90.86 -94.04
C ASP A 44 -13.56 90.17 -92.88
N VAL A 45 -12.38 90.65 -92.52
CA VAL A 45 -11.63 90.19 -91.34
C VAL A 45 -12.41 90.50 -90.07
N THR A 46 -12.99 91.69 -89.94
CA THR A 46 -13.80 92.07 -88.76
C THR A 46 -15.01 91.15 -88.60
N VAL A 47 -15.73 90.88 -89.70
CA VAL A 47 -16.88 89.96 -89.71
C VAL A 47 -16.45 88.53 -89.38
N SER A 48 -15.35 88.05 -89.98
CA SER A 48 -14.85 86.70 -89.75
C SER A 48 -14.40 86.48 -88.31
N VAL A 49 -13.66 87.43 -87.72
CA VAL A 49 -13.27 87.39 -86.31
C VAL A 49 -14.52 87.40 -85.40
N GLY A 50 -15.53 88.21 -85.74
CA GLY A 50 -16.80 88.22 -85.01
C GLY A 50 -17.52 86.87 -85.03
N LYS A 51 -17.56 86.19 -86.18
CA LYS A 51 -18.13 84.83 -86.31
C LYS A 51 -17.36 83.81 -85.48
N VAL A 52 -16.02 83.79 -85.60
CA VAL A 52 -15.16 82.88 -84.83
C VAL A 52 -15.32 83.07 -83.32
N ASN A 53 -15.40 84.32 -82.86
CA ASN A 53 -15.62 84.59 -81.43
C ASN A 53 -16.98 84.06 -80.95
N LYS A 54 -18.02 84.21 -81.78
CA LYS A 54 -19.35 83.67 -81.46
C LYS A 54 -19.36 82.14 -81.41
N GLU A 55 -18.75 81.47 -82.40
CA GLU A 55 -18.60 80.01 -82.42
C GLU A 55 -17.80 79.52 -81.20
N LEU A 56 -16.75 80.24 -80.80
CA LEU A 56 -15.95 79.92 -79.63
C LEU A 56 -16.77 80.02 -78.34
N ASP A 57 -17.63 81.03 -78.22
CA ASP A 57 -18.50 81.18 -77.05
C ASP A 57 -19.59 80.09 -77.01
N GLU A 58 -20.18 79.74 -78.16
CA GLU A 58 -21.11 78.62 -78.28
C GLU A 58 -20.43 77.29 -77.88
N GLN A 59 -19.19 77.04 -78.33
CA GLN A 59 -18.42 75.85 -77.95
C GLN A 59 -18.08 75.82 -76.45
N LYS A 60 -17.76 76.96 -75.82
CA LYS A 60 -17.55 77.03 -74.37
C LYS A 60 -18.80 76.66 -73.61
N ASP A 61 -19.97 77.12 -74.06
CA ASP A 61 -21.24 76.82 -73.41
C ASP A 61 -21.60 75.34 -73.54
N VAL A 62 -21.39 74.74 -74.71
CA VAL A 62 -21.55 73.29 -74.93
C VAL A 62 -20.62 72.51 -74.01
N LEU A 63 -19.32 72.81 -73.99
CA LEU A 63 -18.34 72.13 -73.15
C LEU A 63 -18.69 72.26 -71.65
N ARG A 64 -19.17 73.43 -71.22
CA ARG A 64 -19.61 73.64 -69.83
C ARG A 64 -20.82 72.75 -69.50
N GLY A 65 -21.75 72.58 -70.44
CA GLY A 65 -22.88 71.66 -70.32
C GLY A 65 -22.44 70.20 -70.22
N GLU A 66 -21.57 69.75 -71.11
CA GLU A 66 -21.03 68.38 -71.13
C GLU A 66 -20.27 68.04 -69.84
N ILE A 67 -19.42 68.95 -69.36
CA ILE A 67 -18.71 68.79 -68.08
C ILE A 67 -19.69 68.70 -66.92
N GLY A 68 -20.74 69.54 -66.93
CA GLY A 68 -21.80 69.50 -65.93
C GLY A 68 -22.52 68.15 -65.89
N GLN A 69 -22.88 67.62 -67.06
CA GLN A 69 -23.54 66.33 -67.20
C GLN A 69 -22.63 65.18 -66.76
N ALA A 70 -21.38 65.15 -67.24
CA ALA A 70 -20.41 64.12 -66.87
C ALA A 70 -20.17 64.10 -65.34
N LYS A 71 -20.15 65.27 -64.70
CA LYS A 71 -20.05 65.36 -63.24
C LYS A 71 -21.29 64.81 -62.54
N ALA A 72 -22.48 65.12 -63.04
CA ALA A 72 -23.73 64.60 -62.49
C ALA A 72 -23.82 63.07 -62.61
N ASP A 73 -23.45 62.52 -63.77
CA ASP A 73 -23.44 61.08 -64.02
C ASP A 73 -22.44 60.35 -63.11
N ALA A 74 -21.24 60.91 -62.93
CA ALA A 74 -20.23 60.35 -62.03
C ALA A 74 -20.70 60.32 -60.56
N ILE A 75 -21.39 61.38 -60.11
CA ILE A 75 -21.99 61.44 -58.76
C ILE A 75 -23.09 60.38 -58.62
N ALA A 76 -23.98 60.28 -59.60
CA ALA A 76 -25.05 59.27 -59.58
C ALA A 76 -24.50 57.84 -59.57
N GLN A 77 -23.43 57.58 -60.33
CA GLN A 77 -22.76 56.29 -60.33
C GLN A 77 -22.11 55.97 -58.98
N ALA A 78 -21.44 56.95 -58.35
CA ALA A 78 -20.85 56.79 -57.03
C ALA A 78 -21.92 56.49 -55.96
N ASP A 79 -23.06 57.18 -56.00
CA ASP A 79 -24.19 56.94 -55.09
C ASP A 79 -24.79 55.54 -55.27
N ASN A 80 -24.94 55.09 -56.51
CA ASN A 80 -25.43 53.74 -56.80
C ASN A 80 -24.46 52.67 -56.29
N ASN A 81 -23.16 52.83 -56.55
CA ASN A 81 -22.12 51.94 -56.03
C ASN A 81 -22.14 51.91 -54.49
N ALA A 82 -22.26 53.06 -53.84
CA ALA A 82 -22.35 53.13 -52.39
C ALA A 82 -23.60 52.43 -51.83
N LYS A 83 -24.74 52.51 -52.51
CA LYS A 83 -25.96 51.79 -52.14
C LYS A 83 -25.79 50.27 -52.26
N VAL A 84 -25.20 49.79 -53.36
CA VAL A 84 -24.93 48.36 -53.58
C VAL A 84 -24.02 47.82 -52.48
N VAL A 85 -22.88 48.49 -52.23
CA VAL A 85 -21.92 48.07 -51.19
C VAL A 85 -22.57 48.04 -49.80
N ARG A 86 -23.40 49.04 -49.44
CA ARG A 86 -24.13 49.00 -48.16
C ARG A 86 -25.12 47.84 -48.08
N GLY A 87 -25.78 47.50 -49.19
CA GLY A 87 -26.68 46.36 -49.27
C GLY A 87 -25.96 45.03 -49.05
N GLU A 88 -24.84 44.84 -49.73
CA GLU A 88 -24.00 43.63 -49.60
C GLU A 88 -23.44 43.49 -48.18
N LEU A 89 -22.88 44.57 -47.60
CA LEU A 89 -22.38 44.55 -46.23
C LEU A 89 -23.47 44.21 -45.21
N LYS A 90 -24.70 44.70 -45.43
CA LYS A 90 -25.84 44.36 -44.57
C LYS A 90 -26.18 42.88 -44.67
N GLN A 91 -26.26 42.33 -45.88
CA GLN A 91 -26.53 40.90 -46.09
C GLN A 91 -25.45 40.01 -45.46
N GLN A 92 -24.18 40.37 -45.61
CA GLN A 92 -23.07 39.66 -44.97
C GLN A 92 -23.17 39.73 -43.43
N GLY A 93 -23.49 40.91 -42.88
CA GLY A 93 -23.70 41.07 -41.44
C GLY A 93 -24.86 40.23 -40.88
N ASP A 94 -25.96 40.13 -41.63
CA ASP A 94 -27.10 39.29 -41.26
C ASP A 94 -26.75 37.79 -41.35
N SER A 95 -26.02 37.36 -42.38
CA SER A 95 -25.53 35.97 -42.50
C SER A 95 -24.62 35.59 -41.33
N LEU A 96 -23.60 36.41 -41.05
CA LEU A 96 -22.66 36.19 -39.94
C LEU A 96 -23.38 36.13 -38.60
N ARG A 97 -24.38 36.99 -38.37
CA ARG A 97 -25.19 36.94 -37.14
C ARG A 97 -25.96 35.62 -37.02
N GLY A 98 -26.48 35.11 -38.13
CA GLY A 98 -27.13 33.80 -38.20
C GLY A 98 -26.17 32.65 -37.87
N GLU A 99 -24.99 32.64 -38.50
CA GLU A 99 -23.95 31.64 -38.29
C GLU A 99 -23.45 31.62 -36.85
N ILE A 100 -23.13 32.79 -36.27
CA ILE A 100 -22.72 32.92 -34.86
C ILE A 100 -23.83 32.41 -33.93
N GLY A 101 -25.09 32.72 -34.23
CA GLY A 101 -26.24 32.24 -33.46
C GLY A 101 -26.35 30.71 -33.47
N SER A 102 -26.16 30.09 -34.64
CA SER A 102 -26.16 28.63 -34.79
C SER A 102 -24.97 27.98 -34.09
N ALA A 103 -23.76 28.48 -34.31
CA ALA A 103 -22.55 27.97 -33.64
C ALA A 103 -22.66 28.05 -32.11
N LYS A 104 -23.25 29.13 -31.59
CA LYS A 104 -23.51 29.29 -30.15
C LYS A 104 -24.49 28.23 -29.63
N ARG A 105 -25.59 27.97 -30.35
CA ARG A 105 -26.56 26.92 -29.98
C ARG A 105 -25.92 25.55 -30.00
N ASP A 106 -25.15 25.23 -31.03
CA ASP A 106 -24.47 23.94 -31.17
C ASP A 106 -23.44 23.72 -30.05
N ALA A 107 -22.68 24.76 -29.69
CA ALA A 107 -21.74 24.70 -28.58
C ALA A 107 -22.44 24.39 -27.24
N TYR A 108 -23.58 25.02 -26.96
CA TYR A 108 -24.36 24.72 -25.75
C TYR A 108 -24.95 23.31 -25.78
N ALA A 109 -25.49 22.87 -26.92
CA ALA A 109 -26.02 21.51 -27.06
C ALA A 109 -24.93 20.44 -26.84
N ARG A 110 -23.73 20.65 -27.39
CA ARG A 110 -22.57 19.78 -27.15
C ARG A 110 -22.14 19.79 -25.69
N ALA A 111 -22.08 20.95 -25.05
CA ALA A 111 -21.72 21.05 -23.64
C ALA A 111 -22.72 20.32 -22.73
N ASP A 112 -24.03 20.46 -22.97
CA ASP A 112 -25.07 19.74 -22.23
C ASP A 112 -24.98 18.22 -22.45
N SER A 113 -24.73 17.79 -23.69
CA SER A 113 -24.58 16.38 -24.05
C SER A 113 -23.37 15.76 -23.35
N ASN A 114 -22.23 16.46 -23.36
CA ASN A 114 -21.02 16.04 -22.64
C ASN A 114 -21.25 15.99 -21.12
N ALA A 115 -21.95 16.97 -20.55
CA ALA A 115 -22.28 16.98 -19.12
C ALA A 115 -23.17 15.79 -18.73
N LYS A 116 -24.13 15.43 -19.59
CA LYS A 116 -24.99 14.24 -19.40
C LYS A 116 -24.20 12.95 -19.49
N ALA A 117 -23.30 12.83 -20.49
CA ALA A 117 -22.44 11.67 -20.65
C ALA A 117 -21.55 11.45 -19.41
N VAL A 118 -20.85 12.48 -18.96
CA VAL A 118 -19.98 12.43 -17.77
C VAL A 118 -20.77 12.06 -16.50
N ARG A 119 -21.97 12.63 -16.31
CA ARG A 119 -22.84 12.23 -15.19
C ARG A 119 -23.27 10.77 -15.27
N GLY A 120 -23.53 10.26 -16.47
CA GLY A 120 -23.86 8.85 -16.72
C GLY A 120 -22.70 7.92 -16.35
N GLU A 121 -21.49 8.25 -16.80
CA GLU A 121 -20.27 7.50 -16.49
C GLU A 121 -19.97 7.48 -14.98
N LEU A 122 -20.03 8.65 -14.32
CA LEU A 122 -19.82 8.75 -12.87
C LEU A 122 -20.84 7.92 -12.08
N LYS A 123 -22.10 7.89 -12.53
CA LYS A 123 -23.13 7.05 -11.90
C LYS A 123 -22.81 5.57 -12.04
N GLN A 124 -22.45 5.12 -13.24
CA GLN A 124 -22.08 3.71 -13.48
C GLN A 124 -20.86 3.30 -12.65
N GLN A 125 -19.83 4.14 -12.58
CA GLN A 125 -18.66 3.90 -11.72
C GLN A 125 -19.05 3.84 -10.24
N GLY A 126 -19.91 4.74 -9.77
CA GLY A 126 -20.42 4.74 -8.40
C GLY A 126 -21.21 3.47 -8.05
N ASP A 127 -22.02 2.97 -8.98
CA ASP A 127 -22.78 1.73 -8.81
C ASP A 127 -21.85 0.50 -8.79
N SER A 128 -20.83 0.45 -9.66
CA SER A 128 -19.81 -0.60 -9.67
C SER A 128 -19.03 -0.66 -8.36
N LEU A 129 -18.52 0.49 -7.90
CA LEU A 129 -17.77 0.60 -6.64
C LEU A 129 -18.62 0.18 -5.44
N ARG A 130 -19.91 0.54 -5.41
CA ARG A 130 -20.84 0.10 -4.36
C ARG A 130 -21.00 -1.42 -4.36
N GLY A 131 -21.06 -2.05 -5.53
CA GLY A 131 -21.10 -3.50 -5.69
C GLY A 131 -19.83 -4.17 -5.16
N GLU A 132 -18.66 -3.68 -5.57
CA GLU A 132 -17.35 -4.19 -5.12
C GLU A 132 -17.18 -4.08 -3.60
N ILE A 133 -17.45 -2.92 -3.02
CA ILE A 133 -17.40 -2.71 -1.55
C ILE A 133 -18.35 -3.69 -0.84
N GLY A 134 -19.56 -3.89 -1.39
CA GLY A 134 -20.51 -4.85 -0.85
C GLY A 134 -19.98 -6.29 -0.86
N SER A 135 -19.32 -6.70 -1.94
CA SER A 135 -18.70 -8.02 -2.05
C SER A 135 -17.52 -8.19 -1.09
N VAL A 136 -16.58 -7.23 -1.08
CA VAL A 136 -15.42 -7.25 -0.16
C VAL A 136 -15.87 -7.32 1.29
N LYS A 137 -16.92 -6.57 1.66
CA LYS A 137 -17.50 -6.60 3.00
C LYS A 137 -18.05 -7.99 3.35
N ARG A 138 -18.79 -8.64 2.45
CA ARG A 138 -19.29 -10.02 2.66
C ARG A 138 -18.15 -11.03 2.79
N ASP A 139 -17.16 -10.95 1.92
CA ASP A 139 -16.01 -11.86 1.95
C ASP A 139 -15.19 -11.69 3.22
N ALA A 140 -15.02 -10.45 3.70
CA ALA A 140 -14.33 -10.17 4.95
C ALA A 140 -15.07 -10.78 6.15
N TYR A 141 -16.40 -10.65 6.22
CA TYR A 141 -17.19 -11.31 7.26
C TYR A 141 -17.10 -12.83 7.18
N ALA A 142 -17.25 -13.42 6.00
CA ALA A 142 -17.14 -14.87 5.83
C ALA A 142 -15.76 -15.39 6.28
N ARG A 143 -14.68 -14.67 5.98
CA ARG A 143 -13.32 -15.03 6.45
C ARG A 143 -13.20 -14.92 7.98
N ILE A 144 -13.75 -13.87 8.58
CA ILE A 144 -13.74 -13.70 10.04
C ILE A 144 -14.53 -14.82 10.73
N ASP A 145 -15.70 -15.17 10.19
CA ASP A 145 -16.54 -16.23 10.73
C ASP A 145 -15.81 -17.59 10.63
N ASN A 146 -15.27 -17.93 9.46
CA ASN A 146 -14.49 -19.15 9.26
C ASN A 146 -13.27 -19.23 10.21
N ASN A 147 -12.53 -18.13 10.36
CA ASN A 147 -11.39 -18.09 11.27
C ASN A 147 -11.84 -18.24 12.74
N THR A 148 -12.96 -17.64 13.11
CA THR A 148 -13.53 -17.76 14.45
C THR A 148 -13.95 -19.20 14.73
N GLU A 149 -14.57 -19.88 13.78
CA GLU A 149 -14.92 -21.30 13.88
C GLU A 149 -13.68 -22.19 14.00
N ALA A 150 -12.65 -21.95 13.17
CA ALA A 150 -11.39 -22.69 13.22
C ALA A 150 -10.72 -22.57 14.60
N VAL A 151 -10.56 -21.33 15.10
CA VAL A 151 -9.96 -21.08 16.43
C VAL A 151 -10.78 -21.72 17.54
N ARG A 152 -12.11 -21.65 17.48
CA ARG A 152 -12.99 -22.32 18.47
C ARG A 152 -12.81 -23.84 18.42
N GLY A 153 -12.67 -24.41 17.23
CA GLY A 153 -12.40 -25.84 17.01
C GLY A 153 -11.08 -26.27 17.64
N GLU A 154 -9.99 -25.56 17.34
CA GLU A 154 -8.66 -25.80 17.90
C GLU A 154 -8.67 -25.70 19.42
N LEU A 155 -9.25 -24.62 19.98
CA LEU A 155 -9.33 -24.43 21.43
C LEU A 155 -10.10 -25.56 22.13
N SER A 156 -11.19 -26.04 21.51
CA SER A 156 -11.97 -27.17 22.03
C SER A 156 -11.14 -28.46 22.04
N GLN A 157 -10.39 -28.74 20.98
CA GLN A 157 -9.50 -29.90 20.91
C GLN A 157 -8.39 -29.83 21.95
N THR A 158 -7.70 -28.69 22.07
CA THR A 158 -6.67 -28.47 23.08
C THR A 158 -7.22 -28.63 24.49
N SER A 159 -8.40 -28.08 24.77
CA SER A 159 -9.07 -28.21 26.07
C SER A 159 -9.35 -29.68 26.43
N LYS A 160 -9.87 -30.47 25.49
CA LYS A 160 -10.08 -31.91 25.69
C LYS A 160 -8.78 -32.66 25.94
N TYR A 161 -7.74 -32.37 25.16
CA TYR A 161 -6.42 -32.99 25.33
C TYR A 161 -5.82 -32.70 26.71
N LEU A 162 -5.82 -31.42 27.12
CA LEU A 162 -5.31 -31.01 28.43
C LEU A 162 -6.12 -31.63 29.58
N SER A 163 -7.45 -31.65 29.47
CA SER A 163 -8.32 -32.30 30.46
C SER A 163 -7.98 -33.78 30.62
N GLY A 164 -7.71 -34.50 29.52
CA GLY A 164 -7.26 -35.90 29.56
C GLY A 164 -5.92 -36.08 30.28
N LYS A 165 -4.94 -35.20 30.01
CA LYS A 165 -3.63 -35.23 30.69
C LYS A 165 -3.75 -34.92 32.18
N ILE A 166 -4.56 -33.93 32.56
CA ILE A 166 -4.83 -33.60 33.97
C ILE A 166 -5.45 -34.79 34.69
N ASN A 167 -6.46 -35.44 34.10
CA ASN A 167 -7.10 -36.62 34.69
C ASN A 167 -6.12 -37.80 34.86
N ALA A 168 -5.25 -38.02 33.87
CA ALA A 168 -4.21 -39.04 33.95
C ALA A 168 -3.20 -38.73 35.07
N ASN A 169 -2.74 -37.48 35.17
CA ASN A 169 -1.83 -37.04 36.23
C ASN A 169 -2.48 -37.13 37.61
N GLN A 170 -3.74 -36.73 37.76
CA GLN A 170 -4.50 -36.85 39.00
C GLN A 170 -4.59 -38.30 39.47
N SER A 171 -4.82 -39.23 38.52
CA SER A 171 -4.86 -40.67 38.78
C SER A 171 -3.49 -41.21 39.20
N ALA A 172 -2.42 -40.77 38.54
CA ALA A 172 -1.05 -41.14 38.89
C ALA A 172 -0.64 -40.62 40.27
N ALA A 173 -0.94 -39.35 40.58
CA ALA A 173 -0.71 -38.75 41.89
C ALA A 173 -1.44 -39.54 42.99
N SER A 174 -2.72 -39.87 42.79
CA SER A 174 -3.50 -40.67 43.74
C SER A 174 -2.89 -42.06 43.97
N LYS A 175 -2.38 -42.72 42.92
CA LYS A 175 -1.66 -44.00 43.06
C LYS A 175 -0.35 -43.84 43.82
N ASN A 176 0.41 -42.78 43.55
CA ASN A 176 1.65 -42.51 44.25
C ASN A 176 1.42 -42.23 45.74
N SER A 177 0.40 -41.44 46.09
CA SER A 177 0.00 -41.24 47.48
C SER A 177 -0.27 -42.56 48.20
N ARG A 178 -1.08 -43.46 47.60
CA ARG A 178 -1.33 -44.79 48.18
C ARG A 178 -0.05 -45.63 48.34
N ARG A 179 0.87 -45.54 47.39
CA ARG A 179 2.17 -46.24 47.48
C ARG A 179 3.04 -45.67 48.59
N LEU A 180 3.02 -44.35 48.80
CA LEU A 180 3.71 -43.69 49.91
C LEU A 180 3.12 -44.13 51.25
N ASP A 181 1.79 -44.11 51.40
CA ASP A 181 1.12 -44.59 52.62
C ASP A 181 1.50 -46.04 52.96
N LEU A 182 1.50 -46.92 51.95
CA LEU A 182 1.94 -48.31 52.10
C LEU A 182 3.41 -48.40 52.49
N HIS A 183 4.26 -47.60 51.86
CA HIS A 183 5.69 -47.59 52.15
C HIS A 183 5.98 -47.10 53.58
N GLU A 184 5.30 -46.04 54.04
CA GLU A 184 5.38 -45.57 55.43
C GLU A 184 4.93 -46.66 56.41
N SER A 185 3.82 -47.34 56.12
CA SER A 185 3.34 -48.45 56.96
C SER A 185 4.33 -49.61 57.02
N TRP A 186 4.97 -49.93 55.89
CA TRP A 186 5.96 -51.00 55.80
C TRP A 186 7.24 -50.64 56.54
N GLN A 187 7.73 -49.40 56.41
CA GLN A 187 8.89 -48.92 57.19
C GLN A 187 8.64 -49.04 58.68
N LYS A 188 7.44 -48.66 59.14
CA LYS A 188 7.05 -48.79 60.55
C LYS A 188 7.04 -50.26 61.01
N MET A 189 6.39 -51.14 60.24
CA MET A 189 6.35 -52.58 60.55
C MET A 189 7.75 -53.23 60.51
N ALA A 190 8.59 -52.85 59.55
CA ALA A 190 9.95 -53.34 59.44
C ALA A 190 10.78 -52.89 60.65
N ALA A 191 10.66 -51.63 61.08
CA ALA A 191 11.32 -51.13 62.29
C ALA A 191 10.86 -51.88 63.55
N ASP A 192 9.55 -52.08 63.73
CA ASP A 192 9.00 -52.81 64.87
C ASP A 192 9.47 -54.27 64.90
N ARG A 193 9.48 -54.94 63.74
CA ARG A 193 9.99 -56.31 63.60
C ARG A 193 11.47 -56.39 63.88
N MET A 194 12.27 -55.45 63.38
CA MET A 194 13.71 -55.38 63.67
C MET A 194 13.97 -55.21 65.16
N ASN A 195 13.25 -54.30 65.83
CA ASN A 195 13.35 -54.11 67.27
C ASN A 195 12.97 -55.40 68.03
N GLY A 196 11.90 -56.08 67.59
CA GLY A 196 11.50 -57.39 68.14
C GLY A 196 12.57 -58.47 67.97
N LEU A 197 13.16 -58.58 66.78
CA LEU A 197 14.25 -59.52 66.49
C LEU A 197 15.51 -59.20 67.31
N GLN A 198 15.89 -57.93 67.42
CA GLN A 198 17.02 -57.51 68.27
C GLN A 198 16.80 -57.93 69.73
N LYS A 199 15.58 -57.75 70.25
CA LYS A 199 15.20 -58.19 71.61
C LYS A 199 15.26 -59.72 71.75
N GLN A 200 14.71 -60.47 70.79
CA GLN A 200 14.78 -61.94 70.80
C GLN A 200 16.22 -62.44 70.71
N ILE A 201 17.06 -61.85 69.84
CA ILE A 201 18.48 -62.20 69.72
C ILE A 201 19.22 -61.91 71.03
N SER A 202 18.94 -60.78 71.68
CA SER A 202 19.53 -60.45 72.97
C SER A 202 19.13 -61.47 74.05
N ASN A 203 17.85 -61.84 74.12
CA ASN A 203 17.34 -62.86 75.03
C ASN A 203 17.95 -64.23 74.76
N ASN A 204 17.98 -64.69 73.50
CA ASN A 204 18.58 -65.97 73.12
C ASN A 204 20.08 -65.97 73.43
N ARG A 205 20.80 -64.88 73.18
CA ARG A 205 22.22 -64.76 73.56
C ARG A 205 22.39 -64.85 75.08
N LYS A 206 21.49 -64.24 75.86
CA LYS A 206 21.48 -64.35 77.33
C LYS A 206 21.28 -65.81 77.75
N GLU A 207 20.25 -66.47 77.22
CA GLU A 207 19.90 -67.86 77.52
C GLU A 207 21.03 -68.83 77.13
N ILE A 208 21.62 -68.68 75.93
CA ILE A 208 22.77 -69.48 75.50
C ILE A 208 23.96 -69.29 76.42
N ARG A 209 24.26 -68.04 76.83
CA ARG A 209 25.37 -67.79 77.77
C ARG A 209 25.12 -68.41 79.14
N GLU A 210 23.89 -68.36 79.64
CA GLU A 210 23.49 -69.03 80.88
C GLU A 210 23.60 -70.55 80.76
N SER A 211 23.08 -71.13 79.67
CA SER A 211 23.17 -72.56 79.39
C SER A 211 24.63 -73.03 79.26
N ALA A 212 25.49 -72.26 78.59
CA ALA A 212 26.92 -72.57 78.49
C ALA A 212 27.61 -72.50 79.86
N ALA A 213 27.30 -71.51 80.70
CA ALA A 213 27.84 -71.40 82.05
C ALA A 213 27.39 -72.58 82.93
N GLN A 214 26.11 -72.96 82.84
CA GLN A 214 25.56 -74.12 83.54
C GLN A 214 26.21 -75.43 83.07
N ASN A 215 26.41 -75.60 81.76
CA ASN A 215 27.07 -76.78 81.24
C ASN A 215 28.54 -76.86 81.68
N ALA A 216 29.25 -75.73 81.72
CA ALA A 216 30.59 -75.66 82.31
C ALA A 216 30.59 -76.04 83.80
N ALA A 217 29.59 -75.60 84.56
CA ALA A 217 29.42 -75.96 85.97
C ALA A 217 29.17 -77.47 86.11
N LEU A 218 28.27 -78.04 85.29
CA LEU A 218 27.97 -79.48 85.28
C LEU A 218 29.17 -80.33 84.88
N ALA A 219 30.00 -79.87 83.94
CA ALA A 219 31.22 -80.55 83.54
C ALA A 219 32.31 -80.53 84.62
N GLY A 220 32.33 -79.50 85.47
CA GLY A 220 33.21 -79.41 86.63
C GLY A 220 32.84 -80.37 87.78
N LEU A 221 31.68 -81.03 87.72
CA LEU A 221 31.28 -82.01 88.73
C LEU A 221 32.15 -83.26 88.64
N PHE A 222 32.85 -83.52 89.74
CA PHE A 222 33.77 -84.65 89.87
C PHE A 222 33.03 -86.00 89.75
N GLN A 223 33.65 -86.97 89.09
CA GLN A 223 33.09 -88.31 88.89
C GLN A 223 33.59 -89.27 89.99
N PRO A 224 32.73 -90.17 90.54
CA PRO A 224 33.14 -91.12 91.59
C PRO A 224 34.26 -92.08 91.14
N TYR A 225 35.41 -92.04 91.82
CA TYR A 225 36.51 -93.01 91.59
C TYR A 225 36.44 -94.26 92.49
N SER A 226 35.53 -94.33 93.46
CA SER A 226 35.48 -95.42 94.45
C SER A 226 34.18 -96.22 94.38
N VAL A 227 34.28 -97.54 94.35
CA VAL A 227 33.12 -98.47 94.31
C VAL A 227 32.39 -98.51 95.65
N GLY A 228 31.05 -98.49 95.61
CA GLY A 228 30.21 -98.71 96.79
C GLY A 228 29.99 -97.51 97.71
N LYS A 229 30.33 -96.27 97.29
CA LYS A 229 30.09 -95.04 98.09
C LYS A 229 29.33 -93.98 97.30
N PHE A 230 28.42 -93.30 97.99
CA PHE A 230 27.71 -92.12 97.49
C PHE A 230 28.63 -90.90 97.48
N ASN A 231 28.62 -90.13 96.40
CA ASN A 231 29.36 -88.87 96.29
C ASN A 231 28.41 -87.71 95.98
N ALA A 232 28.56 -86.61 96.72
CA ALA A 232 27.94 -85.33 96.41
C ALA A 232 29.03 -84.36 95.95
N THR A 233 28.81 -83.72 94.81
CA THR A 233 29.75 -82.79 94.20
C THR A 233 29.05 -81.47 93.91
N ALA A 234 29.78 -80.38 94.05
CA ALA A 234 29.33 -79.05 93.70
C ALA A 234 30.42 -78.38 92.86
N ALA A 235 30.02 -77.69 91.81
CA ALA A 235 30.93 -77.05 90.88
C ALA A 235 30.36 -75.70 90.42
N LEU A 236 31.25 -74.78 90.12
CA LEU A 236 30.92 -73.45 89.61
C LEU A 236 31.42 -73.34 88.18
N GLY A 237 30.59 -72.82 87.29
CA GLY A 237 30.91 -72.62 85.88
C GLY A 237 30.61 -71.19 85.46
N GLY A 238 31.45 -70.66 84.56
CA GLY A 238 31.28 -69.31 84.01
C GLY A 238 31.44 -69.32 82.50
N TYR A 239 30.61 -68.53 81.81
CA TYR A 239 30.72 -68.31 80.37
C TYR A 239 30.36 -66.86 80.02
N SER A 240 31.29 -66.14 79.39
CA SER A 240 31.19 -64.70 79.12
C SER A 240 30.87 -63.90 80.39
N ASP A 241 29.75 -63.18 80.45
CA ASP A 241 29.30 -62.39 81.60
C ASP A 241 28.36 -63.16 82.56
N LYS A 242 28.13 -64.46 82.34
CA LYS A 242 27.20 -65.28 83.12
C LYS A 242 27.95 -66.32 83.95
N GLN A 243 27.44 -66.55 85.16
CA GLN A 243 27.94 -67.55 86.11
C GLN A 243 26.80 -68.49 86.50
N ALA A 244 27.14 -69.74 86.77
CA ALA A 244 26.21 -70.79 87.16
C ALA A 244 26.82 -71.71 88.22
N VAL A 245 25.95 -72.29 89.04
CA VAL A 245 26.30 -73.26 90.08
C VAL A 245 25.65 -74.59 89.74
N ALA A 246 26.42 -75.66 89.83
CA ALA A 246 25.95 -77.02 89.65
C ALA A 246 26.15 -77.83 90.92
N VAL A 247 25.18 -78.68 91.22
CA VAL A 247 25.26 -79.69 92.28
C VAL A 247 24.87 -81.04 91.70
N GLY A 248 25.65 -82.06 92.00
CA GLY A 248 25.44 -83.41 91.49
C GLY A 248 25.67 -84.48 92.54
N ILE A 249 25.06 -85.61 92.31
CA ILE A 249 25.21 -86.81 93.10
C ILE A 249 25.58 -87.97 92.18
N GLY A 250 26.45 -88.86 92.65
CA GLY A 250 26.92 -90.00 91.87
C GLY A 250 27.10 -91.24 92.72
N TYR A 251 26.76 -92.39 92.15
CA TYR A 251 26.89 -93.69 92.79
C TYR A 251 27.50 -94.71 91.80
N ARG A 252 28.61 -95.33 92.22
CA ARG A 252 29.29 -96.38 91.45
C ARG A 252 28.87 -97.74 92.01
N PHE A 253 28.02 -98.42 91.26
CA PHE A 253 27.43 -99.70 91.65
C PHE A 253 28.47 -100.84 91.62
N THR A 254 29.40 -100.80 90.66
CA THR A 254 30.49 -101.77 90.49
C THR A 254 31.66 -101.07 89.79
N ASP A 255 32.86 -101.66 89.76
CA ASP A 255 33.99 -101.13 88.98
C ASP A 255 33.60 -100.76 87.54
N ASN A 256 32.61 -101.44 86.96
CA ASN A 256 32.23 -101.25 85.56
C ASN A 256 30.92 -100.48 85.34
N VAL A 257 30.22 -100.07 86.40
CA VAL A 257 28.90 -99.41 86.29
C VAL A 257 28.78 -98.24 87.27
N ALA A 258 28.58 -97.03 86.74
CA ALA A 258 28.33 -95.83 87.53
C ALA A 258 27.13 -95.04 87.02
N GLY A 259 26.32 -94.51 87.94
CA GLY A 259 25.25 -93.57 87.65
C GLY A 259 25.53 -92.21 88.27
N LYS A 260 25.20 -91.12 87.56
CA LYS A 260 25.27 -89.75 88.09
C LYS A 260 24.04 -88.94 87.70
N MET A 261 23.65 -88.02 88.56
CA MET A 261 22.60 -87.05 88.33
C MET A 261 23.06 -85.68 88.83
N ALA A 262 22.83 -84.63 88.06
CA ALA A 262 23.23 -83.28 88.42
C ALA A 262 22.23 -82.22 87.97
N VAL A 263 22.17 -81.13 88.71
CA VAL A 263 21.33 -79.96 88.42
C VAL A 263 22.19 -78.71 88.50
N ALA A 264 22.03 -77.81 87.54
CA ALA A 264 22.70 -76.52 87.51
C ALA A 264 21.70 -75.39 87.40
N ALA A 265 21.94 -74.33 88.17
CA ALA A 265 21.17 -73.10 88.13
C ALA A 265 22.12 -71.93 87.84
N GLY A 266 21.73 -71.04 86.94
CA GLY A 266 22.52 -69.86 86.62
C GLY A 266 21.65 -68.79 85.96
N GLY A 267 21.63 -67.58 86.54
CA GLY A 267 20.72 -66.53 86.12
C GLY A 267 19.26 -66.90 86.39
N ASP A 268 18.41 -66.80 85.36
CA ASP A 268 16.98 -67.09 85.44
C ASP A 268 16.63 -68.51 84.93
N SER A 269 17.62 -69.33 84.61
CA SER A 269 17.44 -70.66 84.01
C SER A 269 18.05 -71.78 84.88
N VAL A 270 17.48 -72.97 84.74
CA VAL A 270 17.91 -74.21 85.44
C VAL A 270 17.98 -75.34 84.43
N SER A 271 19.08 -76.09 84.44
CA SER A 271 19.28 -77.29 83.63
C SER A 271 19.64 -78.48 84.51
N TRP A 272 19.42 -79.69 83.99
CA TRP A 272 19.71 -80.93 84.70
C TRP A 272 20.28 -81.95 83.73
N ASN A 273 21.15 -82.84 84.22
CA ASN A 273 21.66 -83.98 83.48
C ASN A 273 21.58 -85.25 84.33
N THR A 274 21.47 -86.37 83.64
CA THR A 274 21.58 -87.71 84.22
C THR A 274 22.33 -88.58 83.24
N GLY A 275 23.17 -89.48 83.74
CA GLY A 275 24.02 -90.30 82.90
C GLY A 275 24.45 -91.58 83.60
N ILE A 276 24.62 -92.62 82.80
CA ILE A 276 25.14 -93.91 83.24
C ILE A 276 26.39 -94.18 82.42
N SER A 277 27.46 -94.60 83.08
CA SER A 277 28.73 -94.99 82.48
C SER A 277 28.93 -96.49 82.68
N LEU A 278 29.29 -97.15 81.59
CA LEU A 278 29.63 -98.57 81.53
C LEU A 278 31.06 -98.68 81.01
N GLU A 279 31.95 -99.32 81.77
CA GLU A 279 33.34 -99.58 81.38
C GLU A 279 33.49 -101.09 81.06
N PHE A 280 34.14 -101.42 79.94
CA PHE A 280 34.36 -102.78 79.46
C PHE A 280 35.84 -103.03 79.18
#